data_AF-A0A7S0SV15-F1
#
_entry.id   AF-A0A7S0SV15-F1
#
_cell.length_a   1.000
_cell.length_b   1.000
_cell.length_c   1.000
_cell.angle_alpha   90.00
_cell.angle_beta   90.00
_cell.angle_gamma   90.00
#
_symmetry.space_group_name_H-M   'P 1'
#
loop_
_entity.id
_entity.type
_entity.pdbx_description
1 polymer ?
#
loop_
_entity_poly.entity_id
_entity_poly.type
_entity_poly.pdbx_seq_one_letter_code
_entity_poly.pdbx_strand_id
1 'polypeptide(L)'
;MRAHAGSAGVQELACWALRSLAWGTSNNNWTRAGTAGAVEAVAAAMCTHAGSAGVQEQACCLLINLTSTDEENRTDAGTAGAVENVAAAMRGHVGSAGVQEEACLAL
;
A
#
# COMPACT_ATOMS: atom_id res chain seq x y z
N MET A 1 -10.75 -4.19 5.03
CA MET A 1 -10.20 -4.55 3.70
C MET A 1 -10.80 -5.84 3.16
N ARG A 2 -10.65 -7.02 3.80
CA ARG A 2 -11.17 -8.31 3.24
C ARG A 2 -12.70 -8.38 3.04
N ALA A 3 -13.50 -7.88 3.98
CA ALA A 3 -14.97 -7.94 3.90
C ALA A 3 -15.60 -6.99 2.85
N HIS A 4 -14.85 -5.98 2.40
CA HIS A 4 -15.31 -4.98 1.42
C HIS A 4 -14.34 -4.83 0.26
N ALA A 5 -13.72 -5.95 -0.16
CA ALA A 5 -12.70 -5.98 -1.22
C ALA A 5 -13.19 -5.40 -2.56
N GLY A 6 -14.49 -5.39 -2.83
CA GLY A 6 -15.05 -4.84 -4.07
C GLY A 6 -15.36 -3.33 -4.06
N SER A 7 -15.27 -2.63 -2.93
CA SER A 7 -15.62 -1.20 -2.85
C SER A 7 -14.38 -0.32 -2.85
N ALA A 8 -14.12 0.33 -3.98
CA ALA A 8 -12.93 1.17 -4.18
C ALA A 8 -12.82 2.29 -3.14
N GLY A 9 -13.93 2.97 -2.82
CA GLY A 9 -13.92 4.05 -1.82
C GLY A 9 -13.67 3.54 -0.39
N VAL A 10 -14.13 2.33 -0.05
CA VAL A 10 -13.85 1.73 1.27
C VAL A 10 -12.40 1.24 1.36
N GLN A 11 -11.82 0.73 0.27
CA GLN A 11 -10.39 0.40 0.25
C GLN A 11 -9.52 1.65 0.30
N GLU A 12 -9.90 2.72 -0.38
CA GLU A 12 -9.20 4.02 -0.31
C GLU A 12 -9.17 4.56 1.12
N LEU A 13 -10.34 4.63 1.78
CA LEU A 13 -10.45 5.05 3.18
C LEU A 13 -9.71 4.09 4.13
N ALA A 14 -9.68 2.79 3.82
CA ALA A 14 -8.94 1.81 4.62
C ALA A 14 -7.42 1.99 4.49
N CYS A 15 -6.90 2.22 3.28
CA CYS A 15 -5.49 2.55 3.06
C CYS A 15 -5.12 3.86 3.77
N TRP A 16 -6.01 4.87 3.70
CA TRP A 16 -5.81 6.14 4.40
C TRP A 16 -5.77 5.97 5.92
N ALA A 17 -6.72 5.22 6.49
CA ALA A 17 -6.75 4.94 7.93
C ALA A 17 -5.52 4.16 8.41
N LEU A 18 -5.08 3.16 7.64
CA LEU A 18 -3.86 2.39 7.94
C LEU A 18 -2.61 3.26 7.87
N ARG A 19 -2.53 4.15 6.87
CA ARG A 19 -1.46 5.16 6.77
C ARG A 19 -1.43 6.05 8.00
N SER A 20 -2.58 6.62 8.39
CA SER A 20 -2.66 7.50 9.56
C SER A 20 -2.26 6.77 10.86
N LEU A 21 -2.58 5.48 10.98
CA LEU A 21 -2.20 4.65 12.13
C LEU A 21 -0.70 4.28 12.11
N ALA A 22 -0.11 4.09 10.93
CA ALA A 22 1.32 3.78 10.78
C ALA A 22 2.23 4.99 11.02
N TRP A 23 1.75 6.22 10.80
CA TRP A 23 2.53 7.46 11.00
C TRP A 23 2.82 7.79 12.48
N GLY A 24 2.15 7.14 13.43
CA GLY A 24 2.35 7.39 14.87
C GLY A 24 3.74 6.96 15.37
N THR A 25 4.60 7.93 15.65
CA THR A 25 6.05 7.81 15.97
C THR A 25 6.42 7.10 17.28
N SER A 26 5.50 6.47 18.00
CA SER A 26 5.77 6.08 19.41
C SER A 26 5.68 4.60 19.74
N ASN A 27 5.34 3.68 18.83
CA ASN A 27 5.25 2.26 19.23
C ASN A 27 5.19 1.26 18.07
N ASN A 28 6.29 1.01 17.33
CA ASN A 28 6.45 -0.15 16.44
C ASN A 28 5.23 -0.51 15.55
N ASN A 29 4.43 0.51 15.16
CA ASN A 29 3.10 0.29 14.60
C ASN A 29 3.18 -0.32 13.20
N TRP A 30 4.32 -0.12 12.53
CA TRP A 30 4.66 -0.66 11.21
C TRP A 30 4.90 -2.17 11.29
N THR A 31 5.65 -2.62 12.29
CA THR A 31 5.83 -4.05 12.60
C THR A 31 4.49 -4.69 13.00
N ARG A 32 3.67 -3.99 13.79
CA ARG A 32 2.33 -4.49 14.16
C ARG A 32 1.37 -4.56 12.98
N ALA A 33 1.46 -3.61 12.05
CA ALA A 33 0.66 -3.62 10.83
C ALA A 33 1.11 -4.75 9.90
N GLY A 34 2.42 -4.93 9.72
CA GLY A 34 3.03 -6.05 9.00
C GLY A 34 2.56 -7.40 9.52
N THR A 35 2.79 -7.66 10.81
CA THR A 35 2.33 -8.91 11.49
C THR A 35 0.80 -9.10 11.47
N ALA A 36 0.02 -8.04 11.27
CA ALA A 36 -1.43 -8.12 11.07
C ALA A 36 -1.84 -8.39 9.60
N GLY A 37 -0.88 -8.58 8.70
CA GLY A 37 -1.10 -8.86 7.28
C GLY A 37 -1.39 -7.61 6.44
N ALA A 38 -0.89 -6.44 6.84
CA ALA A 38 -1.11 -5.20 6.10
C ALA A 38 -0.46 -5.23 4.71
N VAL A 39 0.68 -5.91 4.56
CA VAL A 39 1.41 -6.05 3.29
C VAL A 39 0.55 -6.78 2.25
N GLU A 40 0.01 -7.94 2.60
CA GLU A 40 -0.84 -8.73 1.72
C GLU A 40 -2.19 -8.06 1.47
N ALA A 41 -2.73 -7.35 2.47
CA ALA A 41 -3.97 -6.59 2.30
C ALA A 41 -3.80 -5.45 1.29
N VAL A 42 -2.66 -4.74 1.33
CA VAL A 42 -2.32 -3.70 0.36
C VAL A 42 -2.08 -4.27 -1.02
N ALA A 43 -1.31 -5.37 -1.14
CA ALA A 43 -1.07 -6.01 -2.43
C ALA A 43 -2.40 -6.46 -3.07
N ALA A 44 -3.30 -7.04 -2.28
CA ALA A 44 -4.64 -7.43 -2.74
C ALA A 44 -5.49 -6.21 -3.15
N ALA A 45 -5.41 -5.09 -2.40
CA ALA A 45 -6.13 -3.86 -2.75
C ALA A 45 -5.61 -3.25 -4.06
N MET A 46 -4.30 -3.22 -4.28
CA MET A 46 -3.70 -2.75 -5.53
C MET A 46 -4.15 -3.58 -6.73
N CYS A 47 -4.18 -4.91 -6.59
CA CYS A 47 -4.67 -5.79 -7.65
C CYS A 47 -6.16 -5.62 -7.91
N THR A 48 -6.98 -5.58 -6.84
CA THR A 48 -8.45 -5.52 -6.98
C THR A 48 -8.93 -4.16 -7.50
N HIS A 49 -8.20 -3.09 -7.17
CA HIS A 49 -8.53 -1.73 -7.59
C HIS A 49 -7.43 -1.11 -8.44
N ALA A 50 -6.90 -1.89 -9.38
CA ALA A 50 -5.90 -1.44 -10.35
C ALA A 50 -6.33 -0.16 -11.11
N GLY A 51 -7.64 0.02 -11.35
CA GLY A 51 -8.19 1.20 -12.02
C GLY A 51 -8.45 2.43 -11.13
N SER A 52 -8.27 2.35 -9.81
CA SER A 52 -8.53 3.48 -8.90
C SER A 52 -7.24 4.19 -8.54
N ALA A 53 -7.04 5.41 -9.06
CA ALA A 53 -5.86 6.21 -8.78
C ALA A 53 -5.66 6.46 -7.28
N GLY A 54 -6.74 6.79 -6.54
CA GLY A 54 -6.66 7.02 -5.10
C GLY A 54 -6.23 5.78 -4.31
N VAL A 55 -6.72 4.59 -4.70
CA VAL A 55 -6.28 3.34 -4.05
C VAL A 55 -4.82 3.06 -4.34
N GLN A 56 -4.37 3.26 -5.59
CA GLN A 56 -2.96 3.03 -5.96
C GLN A 56 -2.02 3.99 -5.22
N GLU A 57 -2.36 5.28 -5.16
CA GLU A 57 -1.56 6.30 -4.46
C GLU A 57 -1.42 5.96 -2.97
N GLN A 58 -2.54 5.70 -2.28
CA GLN A 58 -2.49 5.38 -0.85
C GLN A 58 -1.84 4.03 -0.57
N ALA A 59 -1.96 3.05 -1.49
CA ALA A 59 -1.29 1.77 -1.35
C ALA A 59 0.23 1.88 -1.51
N CYS A 60 0.72 2.64 -2.49
CA CYS A 60 2.15 2.95 -2.62
C CYS A 60 2.69 3.65 -1.37
N CYS A 61 1.97 4.66 -0.87
CA CYS A 61 2.35 5.37 0.34
C CYS A 61 2.40 4.44 1.58
N LEU A 62 1.44 3.53 1.71
CA LEU A 62 1.43 2.55 2.80
C LEU A 62 2.57 1.53 2.68
N LEU A 63 2.94 1.08 1.47
CA LEU A 63 4.11 0.22 1.25
C LEU A 63 5.40 0.88 1.70
N ILE A 64 5.60 2.17 1.40
CA ILE A 64 6.76 2.93 1.89
C ILE A 64 6.81 2.87 3.42
N ASN A 65 5.69 3.18 4.08
CA ASN A 65 5.64 3.19 5.55
C ASN A 65 5.88 1.82 6.18
N LEU A 66 5.42 0.74 5.55
CA LEU A 66 5.61 -0.62 6.06
C LEU A 66 7.05 -1.12 5.87
N THR A 67 7.74 -0.70 4.81
CA THR A 67 9.05 -1.23 4.40
C THR A 67 10.25 -0.32 4.76
N SER A 68 9.99 0.93 5.15
CA SER A 68 11.04 1.92 5.46
C SER A 68 11.99 1.47 6.58
N THR A 69 11.51 0.65 7.50
CA THR A 69 12.14 0.46 8.81
C THR A 69 12.11 -0.96 9.33
N ASP A 70 11.33 -1.84 8.70
CA ASP A 70 11.14 -3.23 9.12
C ASP A 70 11.59 -4.17 7.99
N GLU A 71 12.63 -4.96 8.24
CA GLU A 71 13.22 -5.86 7.25
C GLU A 71 12.33 -7.08 6.94
N GLU A 72 11.53 -7.53 7.91
CA GLU A 72 10.58 -8.63 7.72
C GLU A 72 9.47 -8.15 6.78
N ASN A 73 8.89 -6.98 7.03
CA ASN A 73 7.90 -6.37 6.13
C ASN A 73 8.45 -6.13 4.71
N ARG A 74 9.73 -5.78 4.58
CA ARG A 74 10.36 -5.62 3.25
C ARG A 74 10.48 -6.96 2.52
N THR A 75 10.82 -8.01 3.25
CA THR A 75 10.87 -9.38 2.72
C THR A 75 9.47 -9.83 2.30
N ASP A 76 8.48 -9.63 3.17
CA ASP A 76 7.09 -9.97 2.91
C ASP A 76 6.55 -9.19 1.70
N ALA A 77 6.85 -7.89 1.60
CA ALA A 77 6.46 -7.07 0.46
C ALA A 77 7.06 -7.58 -0.85
N GLY A 78 8.33 -8.00 -0.83
CA GLY A 78 8.97 -8.66 -1.97
C GLY A 78 8.26 -9.95 -2.36
N THR A 79 7.92 -10.82 -1.39
CA THR A 79 7.20 -12.07 -1.67
C THR A 79 5.75 -11.85 -2.14
N ALA A 80 5.12 -10.75 -1.71
CA ALA A 80 3.79 -10.35 -2.12
C ALA A 80 3.73 -9.67 -3.50
N GLY A 81 4.88 -9.50 -4.17
CA GLY A 81 4.96 -8.87 -5.50
C GLY A 81 4.76 -7.35 -5.47
N ALA A 82 5.16 -6.68 -4.39
CA ALA A 82 4.96 -5.24 -4.23
C ALA A 82 5.60 -4.44 -5.38
N VAL A 83 6.78 -4.85 -5.86
CA VAL A 83 7.49 -4.19 -6.97
C VAL A 83 6.67 -4.28 -8.27
N GLU A 84 6.15 -5.46 -8.60
CA GLU A 84 5.32 -5.70 -9.77
C GLU A 84 4.01 -4.89 -9.69
N ASN A 85 3.42 -4.83 -8.49
CA ASN A 85 2.19 -4.09 -8.23
C ASN A 85 2.40 -2.58 -8.38
N VAL A 86 3.48 -2.03 -7.82
CA VAL A 86 3.84 -0.61 -7.94
C VAL A 86 4.15 -0.25 -9.40
N ALA A 87 4.91 -1.09 -10.11
CA ALA A 87 5.18 -0.87 -11.52
C ALA A 87 3.91 -0.95 -12.39
N ALA A 88 2.96 -1.83 -12.04
CA ALA A 88 1.66 -1.89 -12.70
C ALA A 88 0.81 -0.64 -12.41
N ALA A 89 0.85 -0.11 -11.19
CA ALA A 89 0.19 1.13 -10.81
C ALA A 89 0.71 2.31 -11.63
N MET A 90 2.03 2.44 -11.78
CA MET A 90 2.66 3.48 -12.61
C MET A 90 2.20 3.41 -14.07
N ARG A 91 2.12 2.19 -14.63
CA ARG A 91 1.65 1.99 -16.02
C ARG A 91 0.16 2.26 -16.18
N GLY A 92 -0.66 1.91 -15.19
CA GLY A 92 -2.10 2.11 -15.21
C GLY A 92 -2.52 3.57 -15.04
N HIS A 93 -1.69 4.36 -14.35
CA HIS A 93 -2.01 5.74 -13.94
C HIS A 93 -0.96 6.75 -14.39
N VAL A 94 -0.54 6.69 -15.66
CA VAL A 94 0.47 7.60 -16.23
C VAL A 94 0.13 9.09 -16.08
N GLY A 95 -1.16 9.43 -16.01
CA GLY A 95 -1.64 10.80 -15.84
C GLY A 95 -1.85 11.24 -14.39
N SER A 96 -1.71 10.34 -13.41
CA SER A 96 -1.89 10.67 -11.99
C SER A 96 -0.54 10.99 -11.35
N ALA A 97 -0.26 12.29 -11.17
CA ALA A 97 0.99 12.73 -10.55
C ALA A 97 1.20 12.12 -9.16
N GLY A 98 0.14 12.03 -8.33
CA GLY A 98 0.22 11.42 -7.00
C GLY A 98 0.61 9.95 -7.04
N VAL A 99 0.02 9.16 -7.94
CA VAL A 99 0.40 7.75 -8.11
C VAL A 99 1.85 7.62 -8.59
N GLN A 100 2.30 8.47 -9.52
CA GLN A 100 3.68 8.42 -10.01
C GLN A 100 4.68 8.80 -8.92
N GLU A 101 4.41 9.85 -8.13
CA GLU A 101 5.28 10.30 -7.04
C GLU A 101 5.43 9.23 -5.96
N GLU A 102 4.30 8.74 -5.42
CA GLU A 102 4.32 7.72 -4.36
C GLU A 102 4.85 6.38 -4.87
N ALA A 103 4.59 6.01 -6.13
CA ALA A 103 5.18 4.81 -6.71
C ALA A 103 6.70 4.90 -6.91
N CYS A 104 7.23 6.08 -7.29
CA CYS A 104 8.67 6.28 -7.40
C CYS A 104 9.36 6.23 -6.04
N LEU A 105 8.70 6.70 -4.98
CA LEU A 105 9.22 6.63 -3.62
C LEU A 105 9.17 5.21 -3.04
N ALA A 106 8.26 4.36 -3.53
CA ALA A 106 8.08 2.99 -3.07
C ALA A 106 9.03 1.97 -3.71
N LEU A 107 9.69 2.33 -4.81
CA LEU A 107 10.70 1.51 -5.53
C LEU A 107 12.12 1.84 -5.06
#